data_AF-A0A2D6AGB2-F1
#
_entry.id   AF-A0A2D6AGB2-F1
#
_cell.length_a   1.000
_cell.length_b   1.000
_cell.length_c   1.000
_cell.angle_alpha   90.00
_cell.angle_beta   90.00
_cell.angle_gamma   90.00
#
_symmetry.space_group_name_H-M   'P 1'
#
loop_
_entity.id
_entity.type
_entity.pdbx_description
1 polymer ?
#
loop_
_entity_poly.entity_id
_entity_poly.type
_entity_poly.pdbx_seq_one_letter_code
_entity_poly.pdbx_strand_id
1 'polypeptide(L)'
;MHQSVIKLRTSSDSKSGSGCLWNLRFSQRFLFVVLLSTLLLSFGCSSEQQPSVDGESVDEEGLRLITRPGAIYTIDDLVAVGYKKNKQFEVDQVPGANDIWYGFFQQKDIEVRFYDSHASALEFGVEPAEEVIAKKAGQRDFLIPVVNLYPAYAVVGNTVMLCERQLSTCEALIESLN
;
A
#
# COMPACT_ATOMS: atom_id res chain seq x y z
N MET A 1 -29.83 -78.66 -6.85
CA MET A 1 -30.49 -78.18 -5.62
C MET A 1 -30.55 -76.66 -5.73
N HIS A 2 -31.63 -76.08 -6.28
CA HIS A 2 -32.82 -75.58 -5.57
C HIS A 2 -32.45 -74.56 -4.47
N GLN A 3 -33.01 -73.37 -4.36
CA GLN A 3 -33.88 -72.52 -5.19
C GLN A 3 -34.01 -71.19 -4.40
N SER A 4 -34.23 -70.09 -5.13
CA SER A 4 -35.15 -68.95 -4.86
C SER A 4 -35.10 -68.25 -3.48
N VAL A 5 -35.33 -66.94 -3.39
CA VAL A 5 -36.69 -66.38 -3.25
C VAL A 5 -36.61 -64.83 -3.26
N ILE A 6 -37.36 -64.23 -4.21
CA ILE A 6 -38.16 -62.96 -4.15
C ILE A 6 -37.37 -61.63 -4.09
N LYS A 7 -37.36 -60.73 -5.10
CA LYS A 7 -38.37 -60.05 -5.94
C LYS A 7 -39.20 -58.99 -5.22
N LEU A 8 -39.02 -57.70 -5.54
CA LEU A 8 -40.09 -56.70 -5.60
C LEU A 8 -39.72 -55.57 -6.60
N ARG A 9 -40.62 -55.36 -7.58
CA ARG A 9 -40.75 -54.18 -8.48
C ARG A 9 -41.20 -52.97 -7.64
N THR A 10 -40.98 -51.72 -8.04
CA THR A 10 -41.81 -50.91 -8.99
C THR A 10 -41.01 -49.66 -9.42
N SER A 11 -40.86 -49.35 -10.70
CA SER A 11 -41.73 -48.58 -11.62
C SER A 11 -41.75 -47.05 -11.46
N SER A 12 -41.66 -46.39 -12.62
CA SER A 12 -42.09 -45.03 -13.01
C SER A 12 -40.95 -44.00 -13.16
N ASP A 13 -40.50 -43.73 -14.39
CA ASP A 13 -41.03 -42.80 -15.43
C ASP A 13 -40.51 -41.36 -15.20
N SER A 14 -39.52 -40.87 -15.95
CA SER A 14 -39.53 -40.35 -17.33
C SER A 14 -39.76 -38.83 -17.44
N LYS A 15 -38.81 -38.16 -18.13
CA LYS A 15 -38.90 -36.92 -18.93
C LYS A 15 -37.47 -36.58 -19.37
N SER A 16 -37.00 -36.95 -20.56
CA SER A 16 -37.35 -36.43 -21.90
C SER A 16 -37.19 -34.91 -22.00
N GLY A 17 -36.10 -34.50 -22.63
CA GLY A 17 -35.77 -33.13 -23.00
C GLY A 17 -34.93 -33.15 -24.28
N SER A 18 -35.63 -33.25 -25.41
CA SER A 18 -35.08 -33.32 -26.77
C SER A 18 -34.43 -32.00 -27.16
N GLY A 19 -33.15 -32.05 -27.58
CA GLY A 19 -32.44 -30.93 -28.18
C GLY A 19 -32.99 -30.61 -29.57
N CYS A 20 -33.43 -29.37 -29.76
CA CYS A 20 -33.92 -28.83 -31.02
C CYS A 20 -32.79 -28.66 -32.04
N LEU A 21 -32.93 -29.38 -33.15
CA LEU A 21 -32.29 -29.14 -34.45
C LEU A 21 -32.75 -27.82 -35.06
N TRP A 22 -32.09 -26.69 -34.80
CA TRP A 22 -32.36 -25.45 -35.53
C TRP A 22 -31.03 -24.74 -35.90
N ASN A 23 -30.86 -24.54 -37.22
CA ASN A 23 -30.06 -23.49 -37.87
C ASN A 23 -28.58 -23.74 -38.26
N LEU A 24 -28.35 -24.65 -39.21
CA LEU A 24 -27.12 -24.72 -40.02
C LEU A 24 -27.11 -23.76 -41.23
N ARG A 25 -27.80 -22.61 -41.16
CA ARG A 25 -27.77 -21.57 -42.22
C ARG A 25 -27.58 -20.15 -41.70
N PHE A 26 -27.08 -19.99 -40.48
CA PHE A 26 -26.89 -18.68 -39.84
C PHE A 26 -25.41 -18.28 -39.66
N SER A 27 -24.48 -19.07 -40.21
CA SER A 27 -23.04 -18.91 -39.96
C SER A 27 -22.30 -18.03 -40.99
N GLN A 28 -22.94 -17.62 -42.10
CA GLN A 28 -22.23 -16.99 -43.22
C GLN A 28 -22.65 -15.53 -43.50
N ARG A 29 -23.67 -15.02 -42.81
CA ARG A 29 -24.05 -13.59 -42.84
C ARG A 29 -23.73 -12.83 -41.56
N PHE A 30 -23.42 -13.53 -40.47
CA PHE A 30 -22.99 -12.91 -39.22
C PHE A 30 -21.53 -12.45 -39.24
N LEU A 31 -20.70 -13.06 -40.10
CA LEU A 31 -19.26 -12.76 -40.21
C LEU A 31 -18.98 -11.42 -40.92
N PHE A 32 -19.94 -10.87 -41.68
CA PHE A 32 -19.79 -9.60 -42.40
C PHE A 32 -20.30 -8.37 -41.63
N VAL A 33 -21.14 -8.56 -40.59
CA VAL A 33 -21.68 -7.43 -39.79
C VAL A 33 -20.73 -7.06 -38.64
N VAL A 34 -19.93 -8.02 -38.15
CA VAL A 34 -18.95 -7.77 -37.07
C VAL A 34 -17.72 -7.00 -37.57
N LEU A 35 -17.38 -7.08 -38.86
CA LEU A 35 -16.15 -6.50 -39.42
C LEU A 35 -16.25 -4.99 -39.75
N LEU A 36 -17.44 -4.38 -39.67
CA LEU A 36 -17.64 -2.96 -39.99
C LEU A 36 -17.95 -2.06 -38.76
N SER A 37 -18.03 -2.62 -37.55
CA SER A 37 -18.46 -1.89 -36.34
C SER A 37 -17.35 -1.64 -35.30
N THR A 38 -16.11 -2.05 -35.53
CA THR A 38 -15.00 -1.89 -34.56
C THR A 38 -14.02 -0.79 -34.97
N LEU A 39 -14.50 0.40 -35.37
CA LEU A 39 -13.66 1.57 -35.64
C LEU A 39 -13.98 2.81 -34.78
N LEU A 40 -14.75 2.68 -33.69
CA LEU A 40 -15.04 3.83 -32.81
C LEU A 40 -15.05 3.42 -31.33
N LEU A 41 -13.87 3.07 -30.79
CA LEU A 41 -13.59 3.14 -29.36
C LEU A 41 -12.23 3.82 -29.13
N SER A 42 -12.15 5.08 -29.56
CA SER A 42 -11.18 6.05 -29.04
C SER A 42 -11.81 6.75 -27.83
N PHE A 43 -11.67 6.13 -26.66
CA PHE A 43 -11.67 6.81 -25.36
C PHE A 43 -10.61 6.11 -24.49
N GLY A 44 -9.36 6.18 -24.94
CA GLY A 44 -8.24 6.11 -24.03
C GLY A 44 -8.20 7.47 -23.32
N CYS A 45 -8.83 7.55 -22.15
CA CYS A 45 -8.49 8.60 -21.20
C CYS A 45 -7.04 8.29 -20.81
N SER A 46 -6.10 8.93 -21.50
CA SER A 46 -4.81 9.21 -20.91
C SER A 46 -5.14 10.05 -19.70
N SER A 47 -5.07 9.46 -18.50
CA SER A 47 -4.62 10.27 -17.39
C SER A 47 -3.21 10.70 -17.80
N GLU A 48 -3.12 11.84 -18.49
CA GLU A 48 -1.96 12.67 -18.30
C GLU A 48 -1.90 12.87 -16.79
N GLN A 49 -1.04 12.09 -16.14
CA GLN A 49 -0.51 12.47 -14.85
C GLN A 49 0.14 13.81 -15.14
N GLN A 50 -0.62 14.88 -14.93
CA GLN A 50 -0.01 16.18 -14.80
C GLN A 50 1.08 15.98 -13.74
N PRO A 51 2.34 16.34 -14.02
CA PRO A 51 3.29 16.54 -12.96
C PRO A 51 2.75 17.76 -12.22
N SER A 52 1.86 17.52 -11.26
CA SER A 52 1.66 18.45 -10.17
C SER A 52 3.05 18.63 -9.57
N VAL A 53 3.52 19.85 -9.60
CA VAL A 53 4.70 20.28 -8.85
C VAL A 53 4.28 20.33 -7.37
N ASP A 54 3.97 19.14 -6.86
CA ASP A 54 3.78 18.78 -5.47
C ASP A 54 4.37 17.38 -5.45
N GLY A 55 5.67 17.30 -5.17
CA GLY A 55 6.53 16.13 -5.35
C GLY A 55 6.26 15.01 -4.35
N GLU A 56 5.00 14.63 -4.22
CA GLU A 56 4.51 13.51 -3.43
C GLU A 56 4.54 12.22 -4.27
N SER A 57 5.22 11.20 -3.77
CA SER A 57 5.26 9.87 -4.36
C SER A 57 5.05 8.81 -3.28
N VAL A 58 4.04 7.97 -3.46
CA VAL A 58 3.77 6.79 -2.63
C VAL A 58 4.12 5.55 -3.44
N ASP A 59 4.76 4.55 -2.82
CA ASP A 59 5.06 3.28 -3.46
C ASP A 59 3.82 2.39 -3.67
N GLU A 60 3.92 1.39 -4.55
CA GLU A 60 2.81 0.49 -4.90
C GLU A 60 2.27 -0.29 -3.69
N GLU A 61 3.12 -0.56 -2.70
CA GLU A 61 2.73 -1.24 -1.47
C GLU A 61 2.11 -0.31 -0.41
N GLY A 62 2.19 1.02 -0.59
CA GLY A 62 1.69 2.01 0.37
C GLY A 62 2.45 2.01 1.70
N LEU A 63 3.75 1.71 1.66
CA LEU A 63 4.65 1.65 2.82
C LEU A 63 5.63 2.82 2.85
N ARG A 64 5.86 3.48 1.72
CA ARG A 64 6.87 4.52 1.53
C ARG A 64 6.23 5.73 0.93
N LEU A 65 6.42 6.87 1.58
CA LEU A 65 6.02 8.18 1.06
C LEU A 65 7.26 9.06 0.96
N ILE A 66 7.40 9.81 -0.14
CA ILE A 66 8.37 10.89 -0.28
C ILE A 66 7.59 12.14 -0.68
N THR A 67 7.74 13.23 0.05
CA THR A 67 6.98 14.45 -0.19
C THR A 67 7.68 15.71 0.33
N ARG A 68 7.16 16.87 -0.09
CA ARG A 68 7.60 18.20 0.36
C ARG A 68 9.12 18.43 0.30
N PRO A 69 9.78 18.25 -0.87
CA PRO A 69 11.24 18.26 -0.99
C PRO A 69 11.92 19.58 -0.58
N GLY A 70 11.18 20.69 -0.47
CA GLY A 70 11.70 21.99 -0.03
C GLY A 70 11.45 22.33 1.45
N ALA A 71 10.72 21.49 2.19
CA ALA A 71 10.35 21.79 3.57
C ALA A 71 11.51 21.47 4.54
N ILE A 72 11.68 22.32 5.55
CA ILE A 72 12.60 22.11 6.66
C ILE A 72 11.79 22.20 7.95
N TYR A 73 11.76 21.10 8.70
CA TYR A 73 11.07 21.00 9.98
C TYR A 73 12.08 20.85 11.12
N THR A 74 11.65 21.34 12.26
CA THR A 74 12.26 21.16 13.57
C THR A 74 11.31 20.37 14.47
N ILE A 75 11.80 19.89 15.61
CA ILE A 75 10.94 19.24 16.60
C ILE A 75 9.86 20.19 17.14
N ASP A 76 10.12 21.50 17.17
CA ASP A 76 9.14 22.49 17.64
C ASP A 76 7.98 22.67 16.66
N ASP A 77 8.22 22.56 15.35
CA ASP A 77 7.17 22.57 14.33
C ASP A 77 6.21 21.39 14.51
N LEU A 78 6.77 20.20 14.77
CA LEU A 78 5.97 19.00 15.06
C LEU A 78 5.19 19.16 16.38
N VAL A 79 5.81 19.70 17.42
CA VAL A 79 5.13 19.94 18.71
C VAL A 79 4.00 20.96 18.56
N ALA A 80 4.19 21.99 17.74
CA ALA A 80 3.17 23.01 17.47
C ALA A 80 1.89 22.43 16.87
N VAL A 81 2.00 21.34 16.09
CA VAL A 81 0.85 20.65 15.48
C VAL A 81 0.30 19.50 16.32
N GLY A 82 0.86 19.25 17.50
CA GLY A 82 0.35 18.29 18.48
C GLY A 82 1.17 17.01 18.66
N TYR A 83 2.35 16.92 18.05
CA TYR A 83 3.30 15.85 18.37
C TYR A 83 3.77 15.97 19.83
N LYS A 84 3.75 14.86 20.56
CA LYS A 84 4.19 14.81 21.96
C LYS A 84 5.52 14.07 22.04
N LYS A 85 6.58 14.81 22.39
CA LYS A 85 7.90 14.24 22.68
C LYS A 85 7.81 13.21 23.82
N ASN A 86 8.47 12.06 23.65
CA ASN A 86 8.61 11.07 24.71
C ASN A 86 10.07 10.81 25.03
N LYS A 87 10.85 10.34 24.04
CA LYS A 87 12.25 9.99 24.22
C LYS A 87 13.07 10.51 23.04
N GLN A 88 14.18 11.16 23.34
CA GLN A 88 15.22 11.47 22.35
C GLN A 88 16.17 10.27 22.25
N PHE A 89 16.58 9.91 21.05
CA PHE A 89 17.58 8.86 20.81
C PHE A 89 18.93 9.48 20.43
N GLU A 90 20.00 8.74 20.69
CA GLU A 90 21.36 9.10 20.25
C GLU A 90 21.47 8.95 18.73
N VAL A 91 22.22 9.85 18.09
CA VAL A 91 22.39 9.89 16.62
C VAL A 91 23.50 8.97 16.11
N ASP A 92 24.35 8.45 16.99
CA ASP A 92 25.60 7.74 16.66
C ASP A 92 25.43 6.55 15.68
N GLN A 93 24.22 6.05 15.52
CA GLN A 93 23.92 4.84 14.76
C GLN A 93 22.94 5.07 13.61
N VAL A 94 22.55 6.33 13.39
CA VAL A 94 21.74 6.74 12.25
C VAL A 94 22.57 7.79 11.50
N PRO A 95 23.32 7.38 10.46
CA PRO A 95 24.21 8.27 9.72
C PRO A 95 23.49 9.54 9.26
N GLY A 96 24.16 10.69 9.40
CA GLY A 96 23.65 11.98 8.93
C GLY A 96 22.46 12.55 9.71
N ALA A 97 21.93 11.85 10.72
CA ALA A 97 20.87 12.38 11.56
C ALA A 97 21.40 13.46 12.52
N ASN A 98 20.70 14.58 12.57
CA ASN A 98 20.96 15.69 13.49
C ASN A 98 20.22 15.53 14.82
N ASP A 99 19.04 14.91 14.77
CA ASP A 99 18.20 14.70 15.94
C ASP A 99 17.23 13.54 15.69
N ILE A 100 16.85 12.81 16.74
CA ILE A 100 15.95 11.66 16.65
C ILE A 100 15.00 11.69 17.84
N TRP A 101 13.70 11.72 17.55
CA TRP A 101 12.65 11.73 18.57
C TRP A 101 11.67 10.58 18.37
N TYR A 102 11.48 9.80 19.43
CA TYR A 102 10.31 8.97 19.62
C TYR A 102 9.24 9.74 20.40
N GLY A 103 8.01 9.63 19.96
CA GLY A 103 6.89 10.37 20.51
C GLY A 103 5.56 9.91 19.94
N PHE A 104 4.54 10.70 20.22
CA PHE A 104 3.15 10.32 19.94
C PHE A 104 2.42 11.41 19.17
N PHE A 105 1.65 11.02 18.18
CA PHE A 105 0.67 11.86 17.51
C PHE A 105 -0.65 11.09 17.38
N GLN A 106 -1.76 11.69 17.81
CA GLN A 106 -3.09 11.05 17.78
C GLN A 106 -3.14 9.62 18.36
N GLN A 107 -2.48 9.40 19.51
CA GLN A 107 -2.38 8.09 20.18
C GLN A 107 -1.60 7.03 19.39
N LYS A 108 -0.79 7.46 18.42
CA LYS A 108 0.09 6.63 17.62
C LYS A 108 1.54 7.02 17.75
N ASP A 109 2.39 6.01 17.77
CA ASP A 109 3.83 6.13 17.91
C ASP A 109 4.45 6.57 16.57
N ILE A 110 5.30 7.60 16.62
CA ILE A 110 6.08 8.05 15.47
C ILE A 110 7.50 8.36 15.94
N GLU A 111 8.48 7.73 15.29
CA GLU A 111 9.88 8.14 15.38
C GLU A 111 10.18 9.11 14.24
N VAL A 112 10.79 10.25 14.55
CA VAL A 112 11.16 11.27 13.58
C VAL A 112 12.66 11.51 13.64
N ARG A 113 13.32 11.31 12.51
CA ARG A 113 14.75 11.53 12.31
C ARG A 113 14.92 12.81 11.48
N PHE A 114 15.68 13.76 11.98
CA PHE A 114 15.93 15.05 11.32
C PHE A 114 17.29 15.05 10.64
N TYR A 115 17.35 15.61 9.43
CA TYR A 115 18.56 15.76 8.63
C TYR A 115 18.75 17.23 8.24
N ASP A 116 19.88 17.56 7.62
CA ASP A 116 20.19 18.93 7.18
C ASP A 116 19.27 19.42 6.05
N SER A 117 18.80 18.50 5.20
CA SER A 117 17.99 18.81 4.03
C SER A 117 17.20 17.59 3.56
N HIS A 118 16.28 17.78 2.61
CA HIS A 118 15.60 16.68 1.96
C HIS A 118 16.56 15.74 1.20
N ALA A 119 17.57 16.30 0.54
CA ALA A 119 18.59 15.50 -0.12
C ALA A 119 19.35 14.62 0.88
N SER A 120 19.70 15.17 2.04
CA SER A 120 20.35 14.42 3.13
C SER A 120 19.43 13.35 3.72
N ALA A 121 18.13 13.64 3.85
CA ALA A 121 17.14 12.67 4.31
C ALA A 121 17.01 11.48 3.33
N LEU A 122 17.06 11.75 2.02
CA LEU A 122 17.07 10.71 0.99
C LEU A 122 18.38 9.91 0.99
N GLU A 123 19.53 10.60 1.05
CA GLU A 123 20.85 9.99 0.96
C GLU A 123 21.18 9.12 2.17
N PHE A 124 20.90 9.61 3.38
CA PHE A 124 21.31 8.95 4.62
C PHE A 124 20.18 8.29 5.39
N GLY A 125 18.93 8.74 5.20
CA GLY A 125 17.81 8.32 6.02
C GLY A 125 16.99 7.16 5.47
N VAL A 126 17.01 6.94 4.14
CA VAL A 126 16.20 5.91 3.50
C VAL A 126 16.70 4.50 3.83
N GLU A 127 17.99 4.21 3.66
CA GLU A 127 18.52 2.87 3.93
C GLU A 127 18.28 2.42 5.39
N PRO A 128 18.56 3.23 6.42
CA PRO A 128 18.21 2.87 7.80
C PRO A 128 16.70 2.71 8.05
N ALA A 129 15.83 3.39 7.30
CA ALA A 129 14.39 3.22 7.41
C ALA A 129 13.92 1.91 6.75
N GLU A 130 14.49 1.56 5.59
CA GLU A 130 14.27 0.27 4.93
C GLU A 130 14.63 -0.90 5.85
N GLU A 131 15.77 -0.82 6.54
CA GLU A 131 16.18 -1.83 7.51
C GLU A 131 15.17 -2.00 8.64
N VAL A 132 14.53 -0.92 9.10
CA VAL A 132 13.50 -0.99 10.13
C VAL A 132 12.24 -1.66 9.59
N ILE A 133 11.70 -1.20 8.46
CA ILE A 133 10.45 -1.74 7.93
C ILE A 133 10.58 -3.18 7.44
N ALA A 134 11.80 -3.63 7.08
CA ALA A 134 12.10 -5.00 6.68
C ALA A 134 12.14 -6.00 7.86
N LYS A 135 12.25 -5.53 9.12
CA LYS A 135 12.28 -6.41 10.29
C LYS A 135 10.97 -7.19 10.41
N LYS A 136 11.04 -8.43 10.89
CA LYS A 136 9.84 -9.25 11.15
C LYS A 136 9.51 -9.27 12.65
N ALA A 137 8.26 -9.54 12.98
CA ALA A 137 7.84 -9.72 14.38
C ALA A 137 8.75 -10.72 15.09
N GLY A 138 9.43 -10.27 16.16
CA GLY A 138 10.42 -11.06 16.92
C GLY A 138 11.88 -10.71 16.64
N GLN A 139 12.18 -9.96 15.58
CA GLN A 139 13.49 -9.31 15.39
C GLN A 139 13.52 -7.99 16.16
N ARG A 140 14.68 -7.66 16.75
CA ARG A 140 14.85 -6.45 17.57
C ARG A 140 15.28 -5.29 16.69
N ASP A 141 14.69 -4.12 16.93
CA ASP A 141 15.28 -2.89 16.46
C ASP A 141 16.52 -2.54 17.31
N PHE A 142 17.50 -1.86 16.74
CA PHE A 142 18.66 -1.39 17.48
C PHE A 142 18.22 -0.34 18.52
N LEU A 143 17.28 0.54 18.15
CA LEU A 143 16.81 1.63 19.02
C LEU A 143 15.68 1.19 19.98
N ILE A 144 14.84 0.22 19.59
CA ILE A 144 13.67 -0.23 20.37
C ILE A 144 13.64 -1.78 20.51
N PRO A 145 13.77 -2.33 21.74
CA PRO A 145 14.01 -3.77 21.94
C PRO A 145 12.79 -4.70 21.83
N VAL A 146 11.59 -4.22 21.49
CA VAL A 146 10.35 -5.03 21.53
C VAL A 146 9.41 -4.72 20.35
N VAL A 147 9.32 -5.69 19.44
CA VAL A 147 8.39 -5.80 18.28
C VAL A 147 8.64 -4.77 17.17
N ASN A 148 8.60 -5.23 15.91
CA ASN A 148 8.73 -4.33 14.78
C ASN A 148 7.52 -3.40 14.71
N LEU A 149 7.69 -2.18 15.21
CA LEU A 149 6.63 -1.21 15.46
C LEU A 149 6.23 -0.44 14.21
N TYR A 150 7.18 -0.32 13.28
CA TYR A 150 7.12 0.54 12.11
C TYR A 150 7.19 -0.27 10.83
N PRO A 151 6.06 -0.60 10.20
CA PRO A 151 6.05 -1.29 8.90
C PRO A 151 6.11 -0.33 7.71
N ALA A 152 6.12 0.98 7.95
CA ALA A 152 6.09 2.02 6.91
C ALA A 152 6.91 3.24 7.35
N TYR A 153 7.36 4.05 6.39
CA TYR A 153 8.04 5.31 6.63
C TYR A 153 7.66 6.40 5.60
N ALA A 154 7.88 7.66 5.97
CA ALA A 154 7.71 8.81 5.11
C ALA A 154 8.94 9.72 5.15
N VAL A 155 9.46 10.15 3.99
CA VAL A 155 10.43 11.23 3.85
C VAL A 155 9.67 12.52 3.58
N VAL A 156 9.76 13.49 4.48
CA VAL A 156 8.97 14.72 4.45
C VAL A 156 9.91 15.90 4.68
N GLY A 157 10.25 16.62 3.60
CA GLY A 157 11.29 17.64 3.69
C GLY A 157 12.61 17.05 4.22
N ASN A 158 13.21 17.68 5.22
CA ASN A 158 14.43 17.19 5.88
C ASN A 158 14.21 16.07 6.92
N THR A 159 13.03 15.45 6.99
CA THR A 159 12.75 14.43 7.99
C THR A 159 12.48 13.06 7.39
N VAL A 160 12.82 12.01 8.14
CA VAL A 160 12.33 10.65 7.92
C VAL A 160 11.50 10.23 9.13
N MET A 161 10.22 9.93 8.89
CA MET A 161 9.25 9.52 9.90
C MET A 161 8.99 8.03 9.80
N LEU A 162 9.14 7.27 10.89
CA LEU A 162 8.74 5.88 10.98
C LEU A 162 7.33 5.78 11.58
N CYS A 163 6.42 5.11 10.88
CA CYS A 163 4.98 5.18 11.13
C CYS A 163 4.48 3.94 11.87
N GLU A 164 3.83 4.09 13.03
CA GLU A 164 3.21 2.94 13.71
C GLU A 164 2.19 2.26 12.81
N ARG A 165 2.31 0.94 12.64
CA ARG A 165 1.35 0.03 11.99
C ARG A 165 1.04 0.26 10.50
N GLN A 166 1.04 1.49 9.99
CA GLN A 166 0.74 1.81 8.60
C GLN A 166 1.16 3.25 8.27
N LEU A 167 1.34 3.52 6.98
CA LEU A 167 1.78 4.83 6.46
C LEU A 167 0.86 5.99 6.89
N SER A 168 -0.46 5.73 6.97
CA SER A 168 -1.44 6.77 7.31
C SER A 168 -1.28 7.40 8.69
N THR A 169 -0.53 6.75 9.59
CA THR A 169 -0.15 7.36 10.87
C THR A 169 0.77 8.57 10.65
N CYS A 170 1.73 8.49 9.73
CA CYS A 170 2.55 9.64 9.37
C CYS A 170 1.77 10.64 8.54
N GLU A 171 0.93 10.21 7.60
CA GLU A 171 0.10 11.12 6.78
C GLU A 171 -0.73 12.06 7.65
N ALA A 172 -1.35 11.57 8.72
CA ALA A 172 -2.10 12.41 9.66
C ALA A 172 -1.25 13.52 10.30
N LEU A 173 0.02 13.24 10.61
CA LEU A 173 0.95 14.26 11.12
C LEU A 173 1.35 15.23 10.00
N ILE A 174 1.66 14.72 8.81
CA ILE A 174 2.04 15.50 7.63
C ILE A 174 0.94 16.48 7.24
N GLU A 175 -0.32 16.04 7.19
CA GLU A 175 -1.49 16.89 6.90
C GLU A 175 -1.66 18.03 7.91
N SER A 176 -1.14 17.86 9.13
CA SER A 176 -1.17 18.89 10.17
C SER A 176 0.00 19.87 10.07
N LEU A 177 1.09 19.50 9.39
CA LEU A 177 2.24 20.35 9.11
C LEU A 177 1.96 21.27 7.92
N ASN A 178 2.36 22.54 8.05
CA ASN A 178 2.19 23.57 7.02
C ASN A 178 3.30 23.57 5.98
#